data_AF-A0A1I7JE60-F1
#
_entry.id   AF-A0A1I7JE60-F1
#
_cell.length_a   1.000
_cell.length_b   1.000
_cell.length_c   1.000
_cell.angle_alpha   90.00
_cell.angle_beta   90.00
_cell.angle_gamma   90.00
#
_symmetry.space_group_name_H-M   'P 1'
#
loop_
_entity.id
_entity.type
_entity.pdbx_description
1 polymer ?
#
loop_
_entity_poly.entity_id
_entity_poly.type
_entity_poly.pdbx_seq_one_letter_code
_entity_poly.pdbx_strand_id
1 'polypeptide(L)' 'MKRSFSPEFKVESAQLVLDQNYSIVEAASAMNVSPSALGRWVR' A
#
# COMPACT_ATOMS: atom_id res chain seq x y z
N MET A 1 -17.39 -4.52 -12.31
CA MET A 1 -16.11 -5.22 -12.10
C MET A 1 -15.38 -4.55 -10.93
N LYS A 2 -15.37 -5.14 -9.72
CA LYS A 2 -14.54 -4.60 -8.62
C LYS A 2 -13.08 -4.88 -8.99
N ARG A 3 -12.31 -3.85 -9.35
CA ARG A 3 -10.85 -3.93 -9.42
C ARG A 3 -10.33 -4.05 -7.99
N SER A 4 -10.39 -5.28 -7.47
CA SER A 4 -9.81 -5.61 -6.18
C SER A 4 -8.31 -5.82 -6.40
N PHE A 5 -7.48 -5.11 -5.64
CA PHE A 5 -6.06 -5.42 -5.58
C PHE A 5 -5.87 -6.83 -5.01
N SER A 6 -4.93 -7.57 -5.59
CA SER A 6 -4.55 -8.89 -5.11
C SER A 6 -4.09 -8.82 -3.66
N PRO A 7 -4.30 -9.87 -2.85
CA PRO A 7 -3.79 -9.93 -1.48
C PRO A 7 -2.28 -9.67 -1.41
N GLU A 8 -1.53 -10.25 -2.35
CA GLU A 8 -0.07 -10.09 -2.49
C GLU A 8 0.32 -8.62 -2.69
N PHE A 9 -0.39 -7.91 -3.56
CA PHE A 9 -0.14 -6.49 -3.83
C PHE A 9 -0.35 -5.62 -2.58
N LYS A 10 -1.35 -5.94 -1.75
CA LYS A 10 -1.57 -5.22 -0.48
C LYS A 10 -0.44 -5.47 0.51
N VAL A 11 0.04 -6.71 0.59
CA VAL A 11 1.17 -7.10 1.46
C VAL A 11 2.45 -6.40 1.01
N GLU A 12 2.76 -6.42 -0.28
CA GLU A 12 3.94 -5.76 -0.83
C GLU A 12 3.91 -4.24 -0.55
N SER A 13 2.74 -3.61 -0.75
CA SER A 13 2.57 -2.19 -0.45
C SER A 13 2.71 -1.88 1.05
N ALA A 14 2.22 -2.76 1.93
CA ALA A 14 2.35 -2.60 3.38
C ALA A 14 3.78 -2.86 3.87
N GLN A 15 4.49 -3.82 3.26
CA GLN A 15 5.90 -4.08 3.54
C GLN A 15 6.77 -2.89 3.19
N LEU A 16 6.50 -2.14 2.11
CA LEU A 16 7.25 -0.91 1.82
C LEU A 16 7.19 0.10 2.98
N VAL A 17 6.02 0.25 3.61
CA VAL A 17 5.84 1.16 4.76
C VAL A 17 6.54 0.63 6.01
N LEU A 18 6.44 -0.67 6.27
CA LEU A 18 6.94 -1.30 7.50
C LEU A 18 8.44 -1.63 7.46
N ASP A 19 8.93 -2.15 6.34
CA ASP A 19 10.29 -2.68 6.16
C ASP A 19 11.24 -1.59 5.66
N GLN A 20 10.81 -0.79 4.67
CA GLN A 20 11.63 0.31 4.15
C GLN A 20 11.40 1.64 4.87
N ASN A 21 10.56 1.65 5.91
CA ASN A 21 10.22 2.86 6.69
C ASN A 21 9.69 4.02 5.81
N TYR A 22 9.05 3.69 4.69
CA TYR A 22 8.42 4.69 3.82
C TYR A 22 7.20 5.30 4.51
N SER A 23 6.95 6.58 4.28
CA SER A 23 5.66 7.16 4.68
C SER A 23 4.53 6.54 3.85
N ILE A 24 3.31 6.46 4.40
CA ILE A 24 2.12 5.97 3.67
C ILE A 24 1.96 6.70 2.32
N VAL A 25 2.28 8.00 2.26
CA VAL A 25 2.19 8.79 1.01
C VAL A 25 3.25 8.37 -0.01
N GLU A 26 4.48 8.09 0.44
CA GLU A 26 5.59 7.70 -0.44
C GLU A 26 5.37 6.29 -0.99
N ALA A 27 5.01 5.34 -0.13
CA ALA A 27 4.69 3.98 -0.55
C ALA A 27 3.45 3.96 -1.47
N ALA A 28 2.46 4.83 -1.20
CA ALA A 28 1.29 4.96 -2.07
C ALA A 28 1.65 5.51 -3.45
N SER A 29 2.54 6.51 -3.51
CA SER A 29 3.06 7.04 -4.77
C SER A 29 3.88 5.99 -5.54
N ALA A 30 4.72 5.22 -4.85
CA ALA A 30 5.53 4.16 -5.45
C ALA A 30 4.67 3.02 -6.03
N MET A 31 3.62 2.62 -5.31
CA MET A 31 2.71 1.54 -5.72
C MET A 31 1.53 2.03 -6.57
N ASN A 32 1.48 3.32 -6.91
CA ASN A 32 0.38 3.95 -7.65
C ASN A 32 -1.01 3.65 -7.02
N VAL A 33 -1.08 3.72 -5.69
CA VAL A 33 -2.32 3.57 -4.91
C VAL A 33 -2.68 4.84 -4.18
N SER A 34 -3.92 4.89 -3.69
CA SER A 34 -4.36 5.99 -2.83
C SER A 34 -3.77 5.85 -1.42
N PRO A 35 -3.21 6.91 -0.82
CA PRO A 35 -2.66 6.87 0.55
C PRO A 35 -3.68 6.38 1.59
N SER A 36 -4.95 6.75 1.42
CA SER A 36 -6.04 6.30 2.31
C SER A 36 -6.33 4.80 2.19
N ALA A 37 -6.14 4.22 1.00
CA ALA A 37 -6.29 2.78 0.80
C ALA A 37 -5.12 2.03 1.45
N LEU A 38 -3.91 2.54 1.26
CA LEU A 38 -2.71 1.96 1.85
C LEU A 38 -2.71 2.04 3.38
N GLY A 39 -3.13 3.18 3.94
CA GLY A 39 -3.29 3.32 5.39
C GLY A 39 -4.32 2.36 6.01
N ARG A 40 -5.30 1.89 5.22
CA ARG A 40 -6.23 0.83 5.64
C ARG A 40 -5.63 -0.57 5.55
N TRP A 41 -4.58 -0.79 4.76
CA TRP A 41 -3.89 -2.08 4.65
C TRP A 41 -2.75 -2.24 5.65
N VAL A 42 -2.14 -1.12 6.06
CA VAL A 42 -1.05 -1.09 7.05
C VAL A 42 -1.57 -1.15 8.49
N ARG A 43 -2.80 -0.71 8.75
CA ARG A 43 -3.42 -0.71 10.08
C ARG A 43 -3.96 -2.07 10.50
#